data_AF-A0A354GM80-F1
#
_entry.id   AF-A0A354GM80-F1
#
_cell.length_a   1.000
_cell.length_b   1.000
_cell.length_c   1.000
_cell.angle_alpha   90.00
_cell.angle_beta   90.00
_cell.angle_gamma   90.00
#
_symmetry.space_group_name_H-M   'P 1'
#
loop_
_entity.id
_entity.type
_entity.pdbx_description
1 polymer ?
#
loop_
_entity_poly.entity_id
_entity_poly.type
_entity_poly.pdbx_seq_one_letter_code
_entity_poly.pdbx_strand_id
1 'polypeptide(L)' 'MKTIETTGFVGTSGSLHLEVPTGLVSGTHRVVVIIDEAIEPEPERPPLNLPLLPAVAWPENFSLRREDMYDDWGR' A
#
# COMPACT_ATOMS: atom_id res chain seq x y z
N MET A 1 -11.63 23.52 17.04
CA MET A 1 -11.20 22.12 17.22
C MET A 1 -9.76 22.03 16.76
N LYS A 2 -8.83 21.61 17.62
CA LYS A 2 -7.45 21.32 17.22
C LYS A 2 -7.30 19.80 17.20
N THR A 3 -7.03 19.23 16.04
CA THR A 3 -6.74 17.81 15.90
C THR A 3 -5.23 17.62 15.98
N ILE A 4 -4.78 16.69 16.80
CA ILE A 4 -3.37 16.31 16.91
C ILE A 4 -3.26 15.00 16.15
N GLU A 5 -2.60 15.03 14.99
CA GLU A 5 -2.28 13.86 14.20
C GLU A 5 -0.81 13.53 14.45
N THR A 6 -0.55 12.39 15.09
CA THR A 6 0.80 11.96 15.47
C THR A 6 0.88 10.45 15.45
N THR A 7 2.08 9.91 15.24
CA THR A 7 2.36 8.50 15.46
C THR A 7 2.46 8.23 16.95
N GLY A 8 1.76 7.21 17.43
CA GLY A 8 1.87 6.69 18.80
C GLY A 8 2.36 5.26 18.79
N PHE A 9 3.04 4.83 19.86
CA PHE A 9 3.46 3.44 20.03
C PHE A 9 2.60 2.75 21.09
N VAL A 10 2.10 1.57 20.76
CA VAL A 10 1.38 0.72 21.72
C VAL A 10 2.39 -0.26 22.31
N GLY A 11 2.69 -0.10 23.60
CA GLY A 11 3.58 -1.01 24.32
C GLY A 11 2.97 -2.40 24.52
N THR A 12 3.80 -3.38 24.85
CA THR A 12 3.38 -4.78 25.10
C THR A 12 2.39 -4.91 26.27
N SER A 13 2.31 -3.92 27.14
CA SER A 13 1.32 -3.79 28.22
C SER A 13 -0.02 -3.21 27.79
N GLY A 14 -0.20 -2.86 26.51
CA GLY A 14 -1.39 -2.18 26.00
C GLY A 14 -1.44 -0.69 26.32
N SER A 15 -0.33 -0.08 26.76
CA SER A 15 -0.24 1.37 27.01
C SER A 15 0.10 2.12 25.72
N LEU A 16 -0.71 3.12 25.37
CA LEU A 16 -0.45 4.03 24.25
C LEU A 16 0.44 5.19 24.72
N HIS A 17 1.62 5.30 24.12
CA HIS A 17 2.52 6.43 24.30
C HIS A 17 2.38 7.39 23.12
N LEU A 18 2.04 8.64 23.40
CA LEU A 18 1.87 9.70 22.40
C LEU A 18 2.53 11.00 22.91
N GLU A 19 3.25 11.68 22.03
CA GLU A 19 3.85 12.98 22.33
C GLU A 19 2.86 14.10 22.00
N VAL A 20 2.48 14.88 23.01
CA VAL A 20 1.59 16.02 22.84
C VAL A 20 2.44 17.28 22.59
N PRO A 21 2.20 18.05 21.51
CA PRO A 21 2.97 19.26 21.24
C PRO A 21 2.84 20.28 22.36
N THR A 22 3.94 21.00 22.63
CA THR A 22 4.11 21.96 23.75
C THR A 22 3.24 23.23 23.67
N GLY A 23 2.33 23.33 22.70
CA GLY A 23 1.44 24.46 22.48
C GLY A 23 0.00 24.29 23.00
N LEU A 24 -0.28 23.23 23.77
CA LEU A 24 -1.59 23.04 24.40
C LEU A 24 -1.68 23.81 25.72
N VAL A 25 -2.77 24.57 25.86
CA VAL A 25 -3.10 25.25 27.13
C VAL A 25 -3.43 24.19 28.17
N SER A 26 -2.87 24.32 29.38
CA SER A 26 -3.16 23.42 30.49
C SER A 26 -4.65 23.42 30.81
N GLY A 27 -5.25 22.24 30.99
CA GLY A 27 -6.67 22.09 31.28
C GLY A 27 -7.21 20.72 30.85
N THR A 28 -8.51 20.52 31.08
CA THR A 28 -9.22 19.32 30.63
C THR A 28 -9.52 19.42 29.14
N HIS A 29 -9.07 18.43 28.37
CA HIS A 29 -9.32 18.33 26.93
C HIS A 29 -10.09 17.05 26.63
N ARG A 30 -11.00 17.11 25.65
CA ARG A 30 -11.59 15.90 25.07
C ARG A 30 -10.55 15.29 24.13
N VAL A 31 -10.11 14.07 24.44
CA VAL A 31 -9.19 13.29 23.60
C VAL A 31 -9.99 12.29 22.78
N VAL A 32 -9.67 12.17 21.50
CA VAL A 32 -10.23 11.15 20.59
C VAL A 32 -9.03 10.40 20.01
N VAL A 33 -9.02 9.08 20.18
CA VAL A 33 -7.98 8.18 19.65
C VAL A 33 -8.61 7.36 18.53
N ILE A 34 -7.97 7.35 17.37
CA ILE A 34 -8.33 6.51 16.23
C ILE A 34 -7.13 5.59 15.98
N ILE A 35 -7.37 4.28 15.96
CA ILE A 35 -6.34 3.27 15.71
C ILE A 35 -6.69 2.65 14.37
N ASP A 36 -5.91 2.97 13.34
CA ASP A 36 -5.93 2.26 12.08
C ASP A 36 -4.86 1.17 12.12
N GLU A 37 -5.17 0.00 11.56
CA GLU A 37 -4.14 -1.02 11.35
C GLU A 37 -3.09 -0.45 10.39
N ALA A 38 -1.83 -0.46 10.83
CA ALA A 38 -0.72 -0.16 9.95
C ALA A 38 -0.71 -1.24 8.85
N ILE A 39 -1.01 -0.84 7.62
CA ILE A 39 -0.69 -1.66 6.45
C ILE A 39 0.83 -1.77 6.47
N GLU A 40 1.35 -2.96 6.80
CA GLU A 40 2.78 -3.18 6.72
C GLU A 40 3.25 -2.83 5.31
N PRO A 41 4.34 -2.03 5.15
CA PRO A 41 4.87 -1.76 3.84
C PRO A 41 5.18 -3.10 3.18
N GLU A 42 4.46 -3.39 2.11
CA GLU A 42 4.63 -4.64 1.39
C GLU A 42 6.10 -4.73 0.95
N PRO A 43 6.80 -5.84 1.23
CA PRO A 43 8.23 -5.94 0.95
C PRO A 43 8.49 -5.62 -0.53
N GLU A 44 9.46 -4.75 -0.79
CA GLU A 44 9.90 -4.46 -2.16
C GLU A 44 10.27 -5.78 -2.85
N ARG A 45 9.47 -6.15 -3.84
CA ARG A 45 9.73 -7.36 -4.62
C ARG A 45 10.87 -7.06 -5.60
N PRO A 46 11.88 -7.94 -5.72
CA PRO A 46 12.92 -7.74 -6.70
C PRO A 46 12.31 -7.67 -8.11
N PRO A 47 12.94 -6.92 -9.03
CA PRO A 47 12.49 -6.88 -10.42
C PRO A 47 12.43 -8.29 -10.99
N LEU A 48 11.36 -8.61 -11.70
CA LEU A 48 11.27 -9.86 -12.45
C LEU A 48 12.37 -9.88 -13.51
N ASN A 49 13.23 -10.89 -13.46
CA ASN A 49 14.22 -11.14 -14.51
C ASN A 49 13.52 -11.81 -15.71
N LEU A 50 12.80 -11.00 -16.49
CA LEU A 50 12.11 -11.46 -17.69
C LEU A 50 13.12 -11.58 -18.84
N PRO A 51 13.11 -12.68 -19.62
CA PRO A 51 13.97 -12.79 -20.80
C PRO A 51 13.60 -11.71 -21.81
N LEU A 52 14.60 -10.97 -22.29
CA LEU A 52 14.41 -10.04 -23.39
C LEU A 52 14.32 -10.85 -24.69
N LEU A 53 13.10 -10.99 -25.23
CA LEU A 53 12.92 -11.52 -26.57
C LEU A 53 13.42 -10.48 -27.58
N PRO A 54 14.15 -10.89 -28.64
CA PRO A 54 14.54 -9.97 -29.70
C PRO A 54 13.29 -9.29 -30.27
N ALA A 55 13.39 -7.99 -30.56
CA ALA A 55 12.31 -7.23 -31.16
C ALA A 55 12.00 -7.83 -32.55
N VAL A 56 10.95 -8.65 -32.61
CA VAL A 56 10.40 -9.12 -33.89
C VAL A 56 9.36 -8.09 -34.31
N ALA A 57 9.50 -7.55 -35.51
CA ALA A 57 8.48 -6.69 -36.08
C ALA A 57 7.19 -7.50 -36.24
N TRP A 58 6.11 -7.04 -35.63
CA TRP A 58 4.79 -7.60 -35.90
C TRP A 58 4.39 -7.26 -37.34
N PRO A 59 3.82 -8.21 -38.11
CA PRO A 59 3.27 -7.91 -39.43
C PRO A 59 2.21 -6.79 -39.36
N GLU A 60 2.14 -5.93 -40.39
CA GLU A 60 1.19 -4.79 -40.43
C GLU A 60 -0.29 -5.20 -40.25
N ASN A 61 -0.63 -6.44 -40.59
CA ASN A 61 -1.98 -6.98 -40.47
C ASN A 61 -2.09 -8.11 -39.45
N PHE A 62 -1.19 -8.13 -38.45
CA PHE A 62 -1.20 -9.15 -37.42
C PHE A 62 -2.37 -8.92 -36.44
N SER A 63 -3.39 -9.77 -36.56
CA SER A 63 -4.54 -9.82 -35.66
C SER A 63 -4.70 -11.26 -35.18
N LEU A 64 -4.55 -11.50 -33.88
CA LEU A 64 -4.89 -12.78 -33.25
C LEU A 64 -6.16 -12.63 -32.41
N ARG A 65 -7.04 -13.63 -32.44
CA ARG A 65 -8.07 -13.75 -31.42
C ARG A 65 -7.45 -14.29 -30.14
N ARG A 66 -8.14 -14.09 -29.01
CA ARG A 66 -7.71 -14.61 -27.71
C ARG A 66 -7.59 -16.14 -27.76
N GLU A 67 -8.53 -16.78 -28.44
CA GLU A 67 -8.60 -18.22 -28.66
C GLU A 67 -7.35 -18.71 -29.42
N ASP A 68 -6.87 -17.95 -30.41
CA ASP A 68 -5.67 -18.27 -31.19
C ASP A 68 -4.38 -18.16 -30.36
N MET A 69 -4.33 -17.21 -29.40
CA MET A 69 -3.14 -16.93 -28.60
C MET A 69 -3.02 -17.84 -27.37
N TYR A 70 -4.14 -18.22 -26.78
CA TYR A 70 -4.18 -18.97 -25.51
C TYR A 70 -4.73 -20.40 -25.66
N ASP A 71 -5.05 -20.84 -26.88
CA ASP A 71 -5.72 -22.11 -27.16
C ASP A 71 -7.01 -22.28 -26.33
N ASP A 72 -7.68 -21.17 -26.04
CA ASP A 72 -8.80 -21.10 -25.10
C ASP A 72 -10.14 -21.14 -25.84
N TRP A 73 -10.45 -22.30 -26.42
CA TRP A 73 -11.67 -22.55 -27.22
C TRP A 73 -12.94 -22.81 -26.40
N GLY A 74 -12.90 -22.60 -25.09
CA GLY A 74 -14.00 -22.90 -24.18
C GLY A 74 -14.17 -24.41 -23.96
N ARG A 75 -13.88 -24.85 -22.75
CA ARG A 75 -14.40 -26.09 -22.18
C ARG A 75 -15.02 -25.81 -20.83
#